data_AF-A0A1M3QQ89-F1
#
_entry.id   AF-A0A1M3QQ89-F1
#
_cell.length_a   1.000
_cell.length_b   1.000
_cell.length_c   1.000
_cell.angle_alpha   90.00
_cell.angle_beta   90.00
_cell.angle_gamma   90.00
#
_symmetry.space_group_name_H-M   'P 1'
#
loop_
_entity.id
_entity.type
_entity.pdbx_description
1 polymer ?
#
loop_
_entity_poly.entity_id
_entity_poly.type
_entity_poly.pdbx_seq_one_letter_code
_entity_poly.pdbx_strand_id
1 'polypeptide(L)'
;MKPMFPIIALTILTCAGAQAKDYHYHAPKAHDAPKVYTPHYSTVPVRGYIKSNGTYVMPHYQTAPNSTKLDNWSTKGNINPYTGKSGTKDPYAPPSSGGRG
;
A
#
# COMPACT_ATOMS: atom_id res chain seq x y z
N MET A 1 -11.35 6.10 -56.68
CA MET A 1 -10.14 6.40 -55.87
C MET A 1 -10.54 7.42 -54.80
N LYS A 2 -10.49 7.04 -53.51
CA LYS A 2 -10.75 7.91 -52.36
C LYS A 2 -9.64 7.61 -51.33
N PRO A 3 -8.80 8.58 -50.95
CA PRO A 3 -7.68 8.32 -50.06
C PRO A 3 -8.16 8.07 -48.63
N MET A 4 -7.72 6.94 -48.08
CA MET A 4 -7.93 6.52 -46.71
C MET A 4 -6.90 7.23 -45.83
N PHE A 5 -7.36 8.03 -44.87
CA PHE A 5 -6.53 8.54 -43.78
C PHE A 5 -6.95 7.84 -42.48
N PRO A 6 -6.09 7.05 -41.82
CA PRO A 6 -6.39 6.58 -40.48
C PRO A 6 -6.15 7.73 -39.50
N ILE A 7 -7.22 8.29 -38.95
CA ILE A 7 -7.15 9.16 -37.77
C ILE A 7 -6.74 8.28 -36.59
N ILE A 8 -5.46 8.30 -36.25
CA ILE A 8 -4.94 7.77 -34.99
C ILE A 8 -5.44 8.74 -33.90
N ALA A 9 -6.61 8.45 -33.34
CA ALA A 9 -7.10 9.13 -32.16
C ALA A 9 -6.25 8.69 -30.96
N LEU A 10 -5.14 9.42 -30.76
CA LEU A 10 -4.31 9.38 -29.56
C LEU A 10 -5.18 9.81 -28.38
N THR A 11 -5.78 8.83 -27.70
CA THR A 11 -6.50 9.04 -26.46
C THR A 11 -5.46 9.27 -25.37
N ILE A 12 -5.27 10.55 -25.04
CA ILE A 12 -4.43 11.01 -23.94
C ILE A 12 -5.03 10.45 -22.66
N LEU A 13 -4.35 9.46 -22.07
CA LEU A 13 -4.66 8.93 -20.76
C LEU A 13 -4.45 10.06 -19.74
N THR A 14 -5.54 10.61 -19.23
CA THR A 14 -5.54 11.61 -18.17
C THR A 14 -4.83 11.05 -16.94
N CYS A 15 -3.73 11.69 -16.56
CA CYS A 15 -3.02 11.38 -15.33
C CYS A 15 -3.91 11.73 -14.13
N ALA A 16 -4.28 10.71 -13.36
CA ALA A 16 -5.00 10.89 -12.11
C ALA A 16 -4.11 11.63 -11.10
N GLY A 17 -4.47 12.85 -10.74
CA GLY A 17 -3.91 13.54 -9.59
C GLY A 17 -4.37 12.85 -8.31
N ALA A 18 -3.54 11.95 -7.77
CA ALA A 18 -3.73 11.46 -6.42
C ALA A 18 -3.31 12.55 -5.44
N GLN A 19 -4.31 13.25 -4.88
CA GLN A 19 -4.12 14.15 -3.74
C GLN A 19 -3.56 13.36 -2.55
N ALA A 20 -2.33 13.69 -2.14
CA ALA A 20 -1.76 13.19 -0.90
C ALA A 20 -2.47 13.89 0.27
N LYS A 21 -3.05 13.11 1.19
CA LYS A 21 -3.65 13.66 2.41
C LYS A 21 -2.53 14.01 3.39
N ASP A 22 -2.46 15.28 3.76
CA ASP A 22 -1.63 15.78 4.86
C ASP A 22 -2.05 15.08 6.15
N TYR A 23 -1.19 14.21 6.66
CA TYR A 23 -1.34 13.67 8.00
C TYR A 23 -0.68 14.64 8.98
N HIS A 24 -1.40 15.70 9.35
CA HIS A 24 -0.98 16.59 10.43
C HIS A 24 -1.06 15.85 11.78
N TYR A 25 0.10 15.47 12.30
CA TYR A 25 0.21 14.91 13.64
C TYR A 25 0.31 16.05 14.65
N HIS A 26 -0.76 16.29 15.42
CA HIS A 26 -0.70 17.17 16.58
C HIS A 26 -0.06 16.40 17.75
N ALA A 27 1.21 16.70 18.04
CA ALA A 27 1.87 16.12 19.21
C ALA A 27 1.36 16.79 20.49
N PRO A 28 0.76 16.05 21.44
CA PRO A 28 0.37 16.62 22.73
C PRO A 28 1.61 17.00 23.54
N LYS A 29 1.51 18.07 24.34
CA LYS A 29 2.60 18.52 25.21
C LYS A 29 2.92 17.45 26.26
N ALA A 30 4.21 17.22 26.46
CA ALA A 30 4.78 15.99 27.01
C ALA A 30 4.54 15.70 28.51
N HIS A 31 3.87 16.56 29.29
CA HIS A 31 3.80 16.38 30.75
C HIS A 31 2.53 15.67 31.26
N ASP A 32 1.39 15.77 30.56
CA ASP A 32 0.11 15.17 31.00
C ASP A 32 -0.51 14.22 29.95
N ALA A 33 0.25 13.85 28.91
CA ALA A 33 -0.26 13.00 27.86
C ALA A 33 -0.52 11.58 28.42
N PRO A 34 -1.74 11.02 28.28
CA PRO A 34 -1.95 9.60 28.56
C PRO A 34 -0.92 8.82 27.75
N LYS A 35 -0.44 7.69 28.27
CA LYS A 35 0.34 6.71 27.50
C LYS A 35 -0.58 6.13 26.42
N VAL A 36 -0.87 6.93 25.40
CA VAL A 36 -1.41 6.48 24.14
C VAL A 36 -0.28 5.64 23.57
N TYR A 37 -0.46 4.33 23.59
CA TYR A 37 0.34 3.44 22.76
C TYR A 37 0.00 3.82 21.32
N THR A 38 0.64 4.87 20.81
CA THR A 38 0.66 5.13 19.39
C THR A 38 1.45 3.96 18.83
N PRO A 39 0.83 3.05 18.05
CA PRO A 39 1.59 2.01 17.40
C PRO A 39 2.60 2.71 16.49
N HIS A 40 3.85 2.79 16.94
CA HIS A 40 4.96 3.23 16.12
C HIS A 40 5.17 2.14 15.08
N TYR A 41 4.45 2.22 13.98
CA TYR A 41 4.79 1.47 12.80
C TYR A 41 6.13 2.01 12.32
N SER A 42 7.21 1.26 12.57
CA SER A 42 8.44 1.48 11.85
C SER A 42 8.14 1.16 10.38
N THR A 43 8.40 2.09 9.47
CA THR A 43 8.10 1.93 8.03
C THR A 43 9.40 1.76 7.27
N VAL A 44 9.41 0.85 6.29
CA VAL A 44 10.55 0.66 5.38
C VAL A 44 10.14 0.89 3.92
N PRO A 45 10.99 1.56 3.10
CA PRO A 45 10.76 1.69 1.67
C PRO A 45 11.12 0.39 0.95
N VAL A 46 10.24 -0.01 0.03
CA VAL A 46 10.45 -1.16 -0.86
C VAL A 46 10.71 -0.65 -2.25
N ARG A 47 11.82 -1.10 -2.86
CA ARG A 47 12.16 -0.77 -4.24
C ARG A 47 11.20 -1.45 -5.20
N GLY A 48 10.96 -0.82 -6.34
CA GLY A 48 10.20 -1.44 -7.42
C GLY A 48 10.94 -2.64 -8.00
N TYR A 49 10.20 -3.63 -8.49
CA TYR A 49 10.75 -4.86 -9.06
C TYR A 49 9.81 -5.46 -10.10
N ILE A 50 10.33 -6.38 -10.92
CA ILE A 50 9.55 -7.14 -11.90
C ILE A 50 9.29 -8.54 -11.32
N LYS A 51 8.02 -8.95 -11.28
CA LYS A 51 7.62 -10.31 -10.88
C LYS A 51 8.03 -11.33 -11.94
N SER A 52 8.12 -12.61 -11.58
CA SER A 52 8.43 -13.70 -12.51
C SER A 52 7.48 -13.79 -13.71
N ASN A 53 6.24 -13.32 -13.56
CA ASN A 53 5.24 -13.26 -14.64
C ASN A 53 5.32 -11.98 -15.50
N GLY A 54 6.39 -11.19 -15.38
CA GLY A 54 6.62 -9.96 -16.15
C GLY A 54 5.89 -8.71 -15.63
N THR A 55 5.09 -8.80 -14.55
CA THR A 55 4.38 -7.64 -14.00
C THR A 55 5.33 -6.73 -13.21
N TYR A 56 5.39 -5.45 -13.56
CA TYR A 56 6.13 -4.44 -12.77
C TYR A 56 5.37 -4.05 -11.50
N VAL A 57 6.09 -3.96 -10.38
CA VAL A 57 5.62 -3.47 -9.08
C VAL A 57 6.32 -2.15 -8.79
N MET A 58 5.55 -1.09 -8.60
CA MET A 58 6.09 0.22 -8.25
C MET A 58 6.67 0.22 -6.81
N PRO A 59 7.66 1.10 -6.53
CA PRO A 59 8.13 1.34 -5.17
C PRO A 59 6.98 1.70 -4.23
N HIS A 60 7.02 1.23 -3.00
CA HIS A 60 5.98 1.49 -2.00
C HIS A 60 6.55 1.40 -0.58
N TYR A 61 5.73 1.73 0.41
CA TYR A 61 6.07 1.57 1.83
C TYR A 61 5.38 0.35 2.42
N GLN A 62 6.02 -0.26 3.41
CA GLN A 62 5.45 -1.33 4.23
C GLN A 62 5.89 -1.19 5.69
N THR A 63 5.23 -1.93 6.58
CA THR A 63 5.69 -2.09 7.97
C THR A 63 7.06 -2.77 8.01
N ALA A 64 7.86 -2.38 9.00
CA ALA A 64 9.18 -2.95 9.23
C ALA A 64 9.07 -4.45 9.49
N PRO A 65 9.91 -5.29 8.85
CA PRO A 65 9.89 -6.72 9.09
C PRO A 65 10.15 -7.06 10.55
N ASN A 66 9.30 -7.90 11.13
CA ASN A 66 9.49 -8.47 12.47
C ASN A 66 8.86 -9.88 12.53
N SER A 67 8.86 -10.50 13.72
CA SER A 67 8.38 -11.87 13.92
C SER A 67 6.85 -11.99 14.08
N THR A 68 6.11 -10.89 13.98
CA THR A 68 4.64 -10.89 14.11
C THR A 68 3.98 -10.40 12.82
N LYS A 69 2.69 -10.72 12.67
CA LYS A 69 1.85 -10.22 11.57
C LYS A 69 0.81 -9.23 12.09
N LEU A 70 0.71 -9.03 13.41
CA LEU A 70 -0.37 -8.26 14.04
C LEU A 70 -0.35 -6.78 13.69
N ASP A 71 0.82 -6.23 13.41
CA ASP A 71 1.06 -4.82 13.11
C ASP A 71 1.10 -4.51 11.61
N ASN A 72 1.12 -5.52 10.74
CA ASN A 72 1.06 -5.33 9.29
C ASN A 72 -0.22 -4.60 8.90
N TRP A 73 -0.13 -3.59 8.02
CA TRP A 73 -1.32 -2.86 7.56
C TRP A 73 -2.32 -3.72 6.80
N SER A 74 -1.87 -4.83 6.20
CA SER A 74 -2.75 -5.79 5.55
C SER A 74 -3.57 -6.63 6.52
N THR A 75 -3.23 -6.64 7.80
CA THR A 75 -3.87 -7.46 8.84
C THR A 75 -5.24 -6.91 9.20
N LYS A 76 -6.21 -7.81 9.38
CA LYS A 76 -7.59 -7.46 9.69
C LYS A 76 -7.66 -6.54 10.91
N GLY A 77 -8.30 -5.39 10.75
CA GLY A 77 -8.45 -4.36 11.79
C GLY A 77 -7.45 -3.21 11.69
N ASN A 78 -6.34 -3.38 10.96
CA ASN A 78 -5.38 -2.31 10.71
C ASN A 78 -5.75 -1.49 9.48
N ILE A 79 -5.21 -0.28 9.38
CA ILE A 79 -5.39 0.60 8.22
C ILE A 79 -4.00 1.00 7.71
N ASN A 80 -3.81 0.93 6.39
CA ASN A 80 -2.62 1.47 5.76
C ASN A 80 -2.70 3.00 5.71
N PRO A 81 -1.82 3.75 6.39
CA PRO A 81 -1.89 5.21 6.41
C PRO A 81 -1.62 5.83 5.03
N TYR A 82 -0.83 5.20 4.17
CA TYR A 82 -0.50 5.74 2.84
C TYR A 82 -1.65 5.61 1.84
N THR A 83 -2.55 4.64 2.03
CA THR A 83 -3.63 4.35 1.06
C THR A 83 -5.03 4.45 1.65
N GLY A 84 -5.17 4.55 2.96
CA GLY A 84 -6.45 4.50 3.68
C GLY A 84 -7.16 3.13 3.62
N LYS A 85 -6.52 2.12 3.03
CA LYS A 85 -7.12 0.79 2.86
C LYS A 85 -7.07 0.00 4.16
N SER A 86 -8.21 -0.58 4.55
CA SER A 86 -8.29 -1.51 5.66
C SER A 86 -7.65 -2.85 5.32
N GLY A 87 -6.90 -3.39 6.27
CA GLY A 87 -6.39 -4.75 6.23
C GLY A 87 -7.50 -5.78 6.38
N THR A 88 -7.29 -6.94 5.76
CA THR A 88 -8.26 -8.04 5.70
C THR A 88 -7.64 -9.41 5.94
N LYS A 89 -6.30 -9.48 6.06
CA LYS A 89 -5.57 -10.73 6.26
C LYS A 89 -5.70 -11.18 7.70
N ASP A 90 -6.10 -12.44 7.89
CA ASP A 90 -6.08 -13.07 9.19
C ASP A 90 -4.63 -13.45 9.55
N PRO A 91 -4.07 -12.94 10.66
CA PRO A 91 -2.71 -13.23 11.07
C PRO A 91 -2.53 -14.69 11.53
N TYR A 92 -3.60 -15.42 11.84
CA TYR A 92 -3.55 -16.81 12.29
C TYR A 92 -3.94 -17.80 11.20
N ALA A 93 -4.33 -17.32 10.02
CA ALA A 93 -4.64 -18.21 8.90
C ALA A 93 -3.41 -19.07 8.56
N PRO A 94 -3.60 -20.39 8.40
CA PRO A 94 -2.54 -21.24 7.89
C PRO A 94 -2.19 -20.82 6.46
N PRO A 95 -0.95 -21.06 6.00
CA PRO A 95 -0.60 -20.84 4.61
C PRO A 95 -1.60 -21.59 3.72
N SER A 96 -2.16 -20.90 2.72
CA SER A 96 -3.06 -21.53 1.76
C SER A 96 -2.38 -22.77 1.21
N SER A 97 -2.98 -23.94 1.39
CA SER A 97 -2.53 -25.20 0.83
C SER A 97 -2.73 -25.13 -0.68
N GLY A 98 -1.82 -24.45 -1.38
CA GLY A 98 -1.73 -24.50 -2.82
C GLY A 98 -1.54 -25.95 -3.21
N GLY A 99 -2.60 -26.58 -3.72
CA GLY A 99 -2.58 -27.96 -4.19
C GLY A 99 -1.42 -28.12 -5.16
N ARG A 100 -0.46 -28.97 -4.79
CA ARG A 100 0.47 -29.59 -5.73
C ARG A 100 -0.35 -30.63 -6.47
N GLY A 101 -0.91 -30.23 -7.62
CA GLY A 101 -1.47 -31.11 -8.64
C GLY A 101 -0.65 -30.95 -9.90
#